data_AF-A0A396GWG5-F1
#
_entry.id   AF-A0A396GWG5-F1
#
_cell.length_a   1.000
_cell.length_b   1.000
_cell.length_c   1.000
_cell.angle_alpha   90.00
_cell.angle_beta   90.00
_cell.angle_gamma   90.00
#
_symmetry.space_group_name_H-M   'P 1'
#
loop_
_entity.id
_entity.type
_entity.pdbx_description
1 polymer ?
#
loop_
_entity_poly.entity_id
_entity_poly.type
_entity_poly.pdbx_seq_one_letter_code
_entity_poly.pdbx_strand_id
1 'polypeptide(L)'
;MVLHNFGEKLYSKLVATMTSHVKEIAKSVEASEGSSFLEELNTKWNDYYKALEIIRDILMYMDRTYIPSTKNKPVYELGLNLWRENVIYSNQIRNRLSNTLLEFVFKERAGEDVNRELIRNVTKMLIDLGPSVYEQVFETPFLQVLAESYKAESHKYIEFV
;
A
#
# COMPACT_ATOMS: atom_id res chain seq x y z
N MET A 1 19.85 16.53 -26.01
CA MET A 1 18.99 15.58 -26.77
C MET A 1 17.78 15.17 -25.92
N VAL A 2 16.94 16.14 -25.52
CA VAL A 2 15.54 15.94 -25.10
C VAL A 2 14.76 17.06 -25.77
N LEU A 3 14.77 17.04 -27.11
CA LEU A 3 13.93 17.92 -27.93
C LEU A 3 12.66 17.14 -28.24
N HIS A 4 11.61 17.42 -27.47
CA HIS A 4 10.17 17.16 -27.64
C HIS A 4 9.63 15.79 -28.15
N ASN A 5 10.32 15.02 -29.00
CA ASN A 5 9.80 13.77 -29.59
C ASN A 5 10.14 12.48 -28.83
N PHE A 6 11.09 12.51 -27.89
CA PHE A 6 11.49 11.30 -27.13
C PHE A 6 10.92 11.24 -25.71
N GLY A 7 10.40 12.35 -25.18
CA GLY A 7 9.83 12.41 -23.82
C GLY A 7 8.62 11.49 -23.66
N GLU A 8 7.70 11.51 -24.62
CA GLU A 8 6.52 10.65 -24.62
C GLU A 8 6.88 9.16 -24.71
N LYS A 9 7.83 8.82 -25.60
CA LYS A 9 8.30 7.44 -25.77
C LYS A 9 9.01 6.92 -24.52
N LEU A 10 9.78 7.78 -23.83
CA LEU A 10 10.44 7.40 -22.58
C LEU A 10 9.42 7.25 -21.44
N TYR A 11 8.47 8.18 -21.30
CA TYR A 11 7.44 8.12 -20.26
C TYR A 11 6.53 6.90 -20.45
N SER A 12 6.06 6.63 -21.67
CA SER A 12 5.22 5.45 -21.97
C SER A 12 5.94 4.13 -21.68
N LYS A 13 7.22 4.03 -22.04
CA LYS A 13 8.06 2.87 -21.69
C LYS A 13 8.23 2.73 -20.18
N LEU A 14 8.50 3.82 -19.47
CA LEU A 14 8.60 3.81 -18.01
C LEU A 14 7.32 3.27 -17.37
N VAL A 15 6.16 3.82 -17.77
CA VAL A 15 4.84 3.35 -17.29
C VAL A 15 4.68 1.85 -17.55
N ALA A 16 4.97 1.38 -18.75
CA ALA A 16 4.83 -0.03 -19.10
C ALA A 16 5.74 -0.94 -18.25
N THR A 17 7.03 -0.58 -18.11
CA THR A 17 7.99 -1.35 -17.32
C THR A 17 7.61 -1.37 -15.84
N MET A 18 7.28 -0.22 -15.26
CA MET A 18 6.87 -0.14 -13.85
C MET A 18 5.56 -0.91 -13.61
N THR A 19 4.58 -0.80 -14.51
CA THR A 19 3.32 -1.54 -14.41
C THR A 19 3.56 -3.05 -14.44
N SER A 20 4.41 -3.53 -15.34
CA SER A 20 4.75 -4.96 -15.42
C SER A 20 5.38 -5.43 -14.11
N HIS A 21 6.35 -4.69 -13.60
CA HIS A 21 7.05 -5.05 -12.37
C HIS A 21 6.14 -5.05 -11.15
N VAL A 22 5.27 -4.04 -10.98
CA VAL A 22 4.32 -3.99 -9.87
C VAL A 22 3.30 -5.13 -9.94
N LYS A 23 2.87 -5.54 -11.15
CA LYS A 23 2.00 -6.72 -11.32
C LYS A 23 2.69 -8.03 -10.94
N GLU A 24 3.99 -8.16 -11.19
CA GLU A 24 4.77 -9.31 -10.72
C GLU A 24 4.90 -9.31 -9.20
N ILE A 25 5.14 -8.16 -8.59
CA ILE A 25 5.12 -8.00 -7.13
C ILE A 25 3.76 -8.42 -6.55
N ALA A 26 2.66 -7.94 -7.13
CA ALA A 26 1.31 -8.28 -6.68
C ALA A 26 1.08 -9.80 -6.68
N LYS A 27 1.51 -10.50 -7.74
CA LYS A 27 1.43 -11.97 -7.81
C LYS A 27 2.26 -12.66 -6.73
N SER A 28 3.47 -12.15 -6.45
CA SER A 28 4.33 -12.67 -5.38
C SER A 28 3.64 -12.57 -4.02
N VAL A 29 3.12 -11.37 -3.72
CA VAL A 29 2.39 -11.09 -2.48
C VAL A 29 1.09 -11.90 -2.38
N GLU A 30 0.39 -12.10 -3.49
CA GLU A 30 -0.83 -12.90 -3.53
C GLU A 30 -0.56 -14.37 -3.18
N ALA A 31 0.57 -14.91 -3.64
CA ALA A 31 1.01 -16.28 -3.41
C ALA A 31 1.57 -16.52 -2.00
N SER A 32 1.95 -15.48 -1.26
CA SER A 32 2.38 -15.60 0.14
C SER A 32 1.20 -15.92 1.07
N GLU A 33 1.36 -16.92 1.93
CA GLU A 33 0.32 -17.39 2.83
C GLU A 33 0.65 -17.13 4.31
N GLY A 34 -0.40 -17.04 5.13
CA GLY A 34 -0.29 -16.94 6.58
C GLY A 34 0.51 -15.74 7.07
N SER A 35 1.39 -15.97 8.05
CA SER A 35 2.21 -14.93 8.69
C SER A 35 3.23 -14.28 7.76
N SER A 36 3.64 -14.96 6.68
CA SER A 36 4.63 -14.44 5.73
C SER A 36 4.09 -13.33 4.82
N PHE A 37 2.76 -13.20 4.70
CA PHE A 37 2.11 -12.25 3.80
C PHE A 37 2.49 -10.79 4.09
N LEU A 38 2.40 -10.35 5.35
CA LEU A 38 2.74 -8.96 5.70
C LEU A 38 4.23 -8.68 5.56
N GLU A 39 5.08 -9.66 5.86
CA GLU A 39 6.53 -9.53 5.72
C GLU A 39 6.93 -9.39 4.25
N GLU A 40 6.37 -10.21 3.37
CA GLU A 40 6.57 -10.11 1.92
C GLU A 40 6.07 -8.74 1.42
N LEU A 41 4.84 -8.35 1.77
CA LEU A 41 4.28 -7.05 1.36
C LEU A 41 5.17 -5.88 1.79
N ASN A 42 5.60 -5.87 3.06
CA ASN A 42 6.48 -4.83 3.59
C ASN A 42 7.84 -4.82 2.89
N THR A 43 8.43 -6.00 2.66
CA THR A 43 9.73 -6.12 1.97
C THR A 43 9.64 -5.59 0.55
N LYS A 44 8.64 -6.05 -0.22
CA LYS A 44 8.43 -5.60 -1.60
C LYS A 44 8.11 -4.11 -1.68
N TRP A 45 7.36 -3.56 -0.74
CA TRP A 45 7.11 -2.13 -0.67
C TRP A 45 8.40 -1.34 -0.48
N ASN A 46 9.23 -1.72 0.49
CA ASN A 46 10.47 -1.01 0.78
C ASN A 46 11.45 -1.05 -0.40
N ASP A 47 11.57 -2.19 -1.07
CA ASP A 47 12.42 -2.32 -2.26
C ASP A 47 11.89 -1.48 -3.42
N TYR A 48 10.58 -1.55 -3.67
CA TYR A 48 9.92 -0.76 -4.72
C TYR A 48 10.04 0.74 -4.46
N TYR A 49 9.81 1.19 -3.22
CA TYR A 49 9.87 2.60 -2.84
C TYR A 49 11.27 3.16 -3.02
N LYS A 50 12.32 2.45 -2.58
CA LYS A 50 13.71 2.85 -2.80
C LYS A 50 14.06 2.92 -4.29
N ALA A 51 13.62 1.93 -5.08
CA ALA A 51 13.82 1.95 -6.53
C ALA A 51 13.12 3.15 -7.17
N LEU A 52 11.91 3.50 -6.72
CA LEU A 52 11.15 4.65 -7.19
C LEU A 52 11.88 5.97 -6.93
N GLU A 53 12.49 6.15 -5.75
CA GLU A 53 13.31 7.34 -5.44
C GLU A 53 14.48 7.49 -6.41
N ILE A 54 15.22 6.40 -6.68
CA ILE A 54 16.34 6.41 -7.62
C ILE A 54 15.86 6.72 -9.05
N ILE A 55 14.76 6.09 -9.49
CA ILE A 55 14.20 6.32 -10.83
C ILE A 55 13.77 7.78 -10.99
N ARG A 56 13.12 8.35 -9.97
CA ARG A 56 12.72 9.77 -9.95
C ARG A 56 13.94 10.68 -10.08
N ASP A 57 15.02 10.41 -9.35
CA ASP A 57 16.23 11.24 -9.40
C ASP A 57 16.91 11.18 -10.77
N ILE A 58 17.00 10.00 -11.38
CA ILE A 58 17.54 9.83 -12.75
C ILE A 58 16.65 10.54 -13.77
N LEU A 59 15.32 10.49 -13.60
CA LEU A 59 14.34 11.08 -14.52
C LEU A 59 13.90 12.50 -14.12
N MET A 60 14.64 13.18 -13.23
CA MET A 60 14.31 14.51 -12.74
C MET A 60 14.10 15.53 -13.85
N TYR A 61 14.85 15.43 -14.95
CA TYR A 61 14.67 16.32 -16.11
C TYR A 61 13.28 16.12 -16.75
N MET A 62 12.80 14.88 -16.86
CA MET A 62 11.46 14.58 -17.37
C MET A 62 10.39 15.24 -16.50
N ASP A 63 10.49 15.10 -15.18
CA ASP A 63 9.57 15.71 -14.21
C ASP A 63 9.56 17.24 -14.31
N ARG A 64 10.72 17.87 -14.54
CA ARG A 64 10.84 19.35 -14.56
C ARG A 64 10.47 20.00 -15.89
N THR A 65 10.76 19.36 -17.02
CA THR A 65 10.64 20.01 -18.33
C THR A 65 9.57 19.41 -19.22
N TYR A 66 9.38 18.08 -19.17
CA TYR A 66 8.43 17.42 -20.06
C TYR A 66 7.03 17.36 -19.44
N ILE A 67 6.93 16.91 -18.18
CA ILE A 67 5.64 16.68 -17.52
C ILE A 67 4.76 17.94 -17.42
N PRO A 68 5.27 19.14 -17.06
CA PRO A 68 4.44 20.35 -16.95
C PRO A 68 3.77 20.77 -18.26
N SER A 69 4.34 20.36 -19.40
CA SER A 69 3.77 20.62 -20.73
C SER A 69 2.75 19.55 -21.17
N THR A 70 2.47 18.55 -20.32
CA THR A 70 1.62 17.40 -20.62
C THR A 70 0.56 17.18 -19.52
N LYS A 71 -0.38 16.24 -19.72
CA LYS A 71 -1.33 15.79 -18.68
C LYS A 71 -0.81 14.60 -17.86
N ASN A 72 0.47 14.26 -17.99
CA ASN A 72 1.07 13.12 -17.31
C ASN A 72 1.33 13.41 -15.83
N LYS A 73 1.46 12.36 -15.03
CA LYS A 73 1.77 12.47 -13.61
C LYS A 73 3.29 12.42 -13.40
N PRO A 74 3.84 13.16 -12.41
CA PRO A 74 5.24 13.03 -12.01
C PRO A 74 5.61 11.58 -11.70
N VAL A 75 6.87 11.20 -11.94
CA VAL A 75 7.35 9.82 -11.79
C VAL A 75 7.05 9.24 -10.40
N TYR A 76 7.27 10.04 -9.35
CA TYR A 76 6.96 9.63 -7.97
C TYR A 76 5.47 9.34 -7.78
N GLU A 77 4.59 10.25 -8.21
CA GLU A 77 3.14 10.07 -8.08
C GLU A 77 2.63 8.90 -8.94
N LEU A 78 3.18 8.73 -10.14
CA LEU A 78 2.92 7.57 -10.99
C LEU A 78 3.24 6.26 -10.26
N GLY A 79 4.42 6.15 -9.63
CA GLY A 79 4.81 4.95 -8.89
C GLY A 79 3.86 4.61 -7.76
N LEU A 80 3.48 5.60 -6.94
CA LEU A 80 2.49 5.40 -5.87
C LEU A 80 1.12 4.98 -6.42
N ASN A 81 0.67 5.57 -7.54
CA ASN A 81 -0.58 5.17 -8.20
C ASN A 81 -0.53 3.72 -8.68
N LEU A 82 0.55 3.31 -9.34
CA LEU A 82 0.71 1.95 -9.83
C LEU A 82 0.66 0.93 -8.68
N TRP A 83 1.33 1.22 -7.56
CA TRP A 83 1.28 0.38 -6.37
C TRP A 83 -0.15 0.29 -5.79
N ARG A 84 -0.84 1.43 -5.64
CA ARG A 84 -2.24 1.46 -5.17
C ARG A 84 -3.14 0.58 -6.03
N GLU A 85 -3.13 0.79 -7.33
CA GLU A 85 -4.05 0.14 -8.27
C GLU A 85 -3.78 -1.36 -8.43
N ASN A 86 -2.51 -1.77 -8.46
CA ASN A 86 -2.15 -3.14 -8.81
C ASN A 86 -1.87 -4.02 -7.58
N VAL A 87 -1.52 -3.44 -6.42
CA VAL A 87 -1.23 -4.18 -5.18
C VAL A 87 -2.35 -3.97 -4.17
N ILE A 88 -2.55 -2.74 -3.70
CA ILE A 88 -3.47 -2.49 -2.56
C ILE A 88 -4.95 -2.66 -2.95
N TYR A 89 -5.33 -2.31 -4.17
CA TYR A 89 -6.69 -2.48 -4.67
C TYR A 89 -6.95 -3.82 -5.34
N SER A 90 -5.98 -4.74 -5.35
CA SER A 90 -6.29 -6.16 -5.59
C SER A 90 -7.24 -6.63 -4.49
N ASN A 91 -8.42 -7.13 -4.86
CA ASN A 91 -9.43 -7.57 -3.89
C ASN A 91 -8.87 -8.60 -2.90
N GLN A 92 -8.02 -9.51 -3.38
CA GLN A 92 -7.43 -10.56 -2.55
C GLN A 92 -6.41 -10.00 -1.55
N ILE A 93 -5.52 -9.10 -2.00
CA ILE A 93 -4.54 -8.46 -1.12
C ILE A 93 -5.25 -7.54 -0.13
N ARG A 94 -6.18 -6.70 -0.59
CA ARG A 94 -6.92 -5.74 0.24
C ARG A 94 -7.64 -6.40 1.41
N ASN A 95 -8.44 -7.43 1.10
CA ASN A 95 -9.25 -8.10 2.11
C ASN A 95 -8.36 -8.84 3.11
N ARG A 96 -7.31 -9.51 2.63
CA ARG A 96 -6.33 -10.19 3.49
C ARG A 96 -5.58 -9.20 4.36
N LEU A 97 -5.10 -8.10 3.79
CA LEU A 97 -4.42 -7.03 4.52
C LEU A 97 -5.29 -6.44 5.63
N SER A 98 -6.55 -6.12 5.32
CA SER A 98 -7.51 -5.63 6.29
C SER A 98 -7.70 -6.64 7.43
N ASN A 99 -8.06 -7.89 7.12
CA ASN A 99 -8.27 -8.94 8.12
C ASN A 99 -7.03 -9.20 8.98
N THR A 100 -5.85 -9.31 8.36
CA THR A 100 -4.61 -9.58 9.07
C THR A 100 -4.26 -8.43 10.02
N LEU A 101 -4.38 -7.17 9.60
CA LEU A 101 -4.14 -6.03 10.50
C LEU A 101 -5.13 -6.00 11.67
N LEU A 102 -6.40 -6.36 11.46
CA LEU A 102 -7.39 -6.48 12.53
C LEU A 102 -6.99 -7.58 13.53
N GLU A 103 -6.67 -8.77 13.03
CA GLU A 103 -6.21 -9.91 13.86
C GLU A 103 -5.00 -9.52 14.70
N PHE A 104 -4.04 -8.79 14.13
CA PHE A 104 -2.87 -8.31 14.86
C PHE A 104 -3.25 -7.42 16.05
N VAL A 105 -4.18 -6.49 15.88
CA VAL A 105 -4.64 -5.62 16.98
C VAL A 105 -5.37 -6.42 18.06
N PHE A 106 -6.19 -7.41 17.68
CA PHE A 106 -6.87 -8.26 18.67
C PHE A 106 -5.90 -9.14 19.46
N LYS A 107 -4.91 -9.74 18.79
CA LYS A 107 -3.83 -10.50 19.44
C LYS A 107 -3.03 -9.64 20.41
N GLU A 108 -2.67 -8.43 20.00
CA GLU A 108 -1.99 -7.48 20.88
C GLU A 108 -2.82 -7.16 22.13
N ARG A 109 -4.13 -6.92 21.96
CA ARG A 109 -5.05 -6.65 23.09
C ARG A 109 -5.22 -7.86 24.01
N ALA A 110 -5.11 -9.08 23.47
CA ALA A 110 -5.11 -10.31 24.25
C ALA A 110 -3.80 -10.55 25.02
N GLY A 111 -2.78 -9.70 24.83
CA GLY A 111 -1.47 -9.82 25.46
C GLY A 111 -0.52 -10.76 24.74
N GLU A 112 -0.82 -11.16 23.50
CA GLU A 112 0.10 -11.92 22.67
C GLU A 112 1.25 -11.03 22.17
N ASP A 113 2.44 -11.62 22.04
CA ASP A 113 3.59 -10.93 21.46
C ASP A 113 3.42 -10.80 19.94
N VAL A 114 3.38 -9.56 19.45
CA VAL A 114 3.17 -9.24 18.03
C VAL A 114 4.28 -8.35 17.51
N ASN A 115 4.59 -8.49 16.21
CA ASN A 115 5.57 -7.65 15.56
C ASN A 115 5.03 -6.23 15.30
N ARG A 116 5.12 -5.37 16.33
CA ARG A 116 4.70 -3.95 16.28
C ARG A 116 5.39 -3.15 15.20
N GLU A 117 6.65 -3.47 14.92
CA GLU A 117 7.42 -2.78 13.89
C GLU A 117 6.85 -3.05 12.49
N LEU A 118 6.49 -4.30 12.20
CA LEU A 118 5.88 -4.67 10.94
C LEU A 118 4.55 -3.96 10.73
N ILE A 119 3.69 -3.94 11.76
CA ILE A 119 2.40 -3.23 11.71
C ILE A 119 2.63 -1.75 11.44
N ARG A 120 3.54 -1.11 12.18
CA ARG A 120 3.88 0.31 11.98
C ARG A 120 4.34 0.59 10.56
N ASN A 121 5.19 -0.27 9.99
CA ASN A 121 5.72 -0.07 8.65
C ASN A 121 4.64 -0.24 7.58
N VAL A 122 3.76 -1.23 7.71
CA VAL A 122 2.63 -1.45 6.79
C VAL A 122 1.60 -0.33 6.91
N THR A 123 1.28 0.13 8.11
CA THR A 123 0.41 1.30 8.33
C THR A 123 1.01 2.57 7.73
N LYS A 124 2.32 2.77 7.91
CA LYS A 124 3.05 3.89 7.28
C LYS A 124 2.96 3.82 5.76
N MET A 125 3.16 2.66 5.16
CA MET A 125 2.95 2.46 3.71
C MET A 125 1.54 2.91 3.28
N LEU A 126 0.49 2.50 4.00
CA LEU A 126 -0.88 2.89 3.66
C LEU A 126 -1.07 4.42 3.70
N ILE A 127 -0.46 5.09 4.67
CA ILE A 127 -0.48 6.56 4.79
C ILE A 127 0.31 7.21 3.65
N ASP A 128 1.49 6.69 3.32
CA ASP A 128 2.36 7.20 2.24
C ASP A 128 1.68 7.09 0.85
N LEU A 129 0.83 6.07 0.67
CA LEU A 129 0.00 5.91 -0.53
C LEU A 129 -1.20 6.87 -0.57
N GLY A 130 -1.58 7.45 0.56
CA GLY A 130 -2.57 8.52 0.67
C GLY A 130 -3.55 8.31 1.83
N PRO A 131 -4.04 9.39 2.47
CA PRO A 131 -4.93 9.29 3.64
C PRO A 131 -6.18 8.43 3.40
N SER A 132 -6.81 8.56 2.23
CA SER A 132 -8.00 7.79 1.86
C SER A 132 -7.74 6.29 1.72
N VAL A 133 -6.50 5.88 1.43
CA VAL A 133 -6.13 4.46 1.33
C VAL A 133 -6.11 3.85 2.72
N TYR A 134 -5.48 4.51 3.69
CA TYR A 134 -5.47 4.08 5.08
C TYR A 134 -6.90 3.99 5.65
N GLU A 135 -7.71 5.03 5.42
CA GLU A 135 -9.10 5.08 5.88
C GLU A 135 -9.93 3.89 5.38
N GLN A 136 -9.83 3.60 4.09
CA GLN A 136 -10.65 2.56 3.44
C GLN A 136 -10.17 1.15 3.74
N VAL A 137 -8.85 0.93 3.80
CA VAL A 137 -8.27 -0.42 3.94
C VAL A 137 -8.22 -0.86 5.40
N PHE A 138 -7.95 0.06 6.33
CA PHE A 138 -7.74 -0.27 7.74
C PHE A 138 -8.72 0.43 8.69
N GLU A 139 -8.79 1.76 8.68
CA GLU A 139 -9.49 2.49 9.75
C GLU A 139 -11.00 2.21 9.78
N THR A 140 -11.68 2.26 8.63
CA THR A 140 -13.12 2.02 8.55
C THR A 140 -13.48 0.59 8.97
N PRO A 141 -12.86 -0.47 8.42
CA PRO A 141 -13.08 -1.84 8.90
C PRO A 141 -12.77 -2.00 10.39
N PHE A 142 -11.68 -1.39 10.86
CA PHE A 142 -11.28 -1.48 12.26
C PHE A 142 -12.30 -0.87 13.22
N LEU A 143 -12.76 0.35 12.95
CA LEU A 143 -13.75 1.01 13.77
C LEU A 143 -15.09 0.27 13.77
N GLN A 144 -15.48 -0.35 12.65
CA GLN A 144 -16.68 -1.18 12.57
C GLN A 144 -16.58 -2.41 13.50
N VAL A 145 -15.52 -3.20 13.36
CA VAL A 145 -15.33 -4.41 14.19
C VAL A 145 -15.17 -4.06 15.67
N LEU A 146 -14.48 -2.95 15.97
CA LEU A 146 -14.38 -2.45 17.35
C LEU A 146 -15.74 -2.05 17.92
N ALA A 147 -16.55 -1.31 17.17
CA ALA A 147 -17.88 -0.89 17.62
C ALA A 147 -18.78 -2.10 17.89
N GLU A 148 -18.74 -3.12 17.02
CA GLU A 148 -19.47 -4.38 17.22
C GLU A 148 -18.99 -5.13 18.47
N SER A 149 -17.67 -5.21 18.66
CA SER A 149 -17.07 -5.88 19.83
C SER A 149 -17.47 -5.20 21.14
N TYR A 150 -17.32 -3.87 21.22
CA TYR A 150 -17.71 -3.11 22.42
C TYR A 150 -19.22 -3.16 22.69
N LYS A 151 -20.04 -3.17 21.65
CA LYS A 151 -21.49 -3.35 21.80
C LYS A 151 -21.81 -4.74 22.36
N ALA A 152 -21.19 -5.80 21.86
CA ALA A 152 -21.41 -7.15 22.39
C ALA A 152 -20.95 -7.27 23.85
N GLU A 153 -19.78 -6.70 24.15
CA GLU A 153 -19.22 -6.70 25.50
C GLU A 153 -20.09 -5.88 26.48
N SER A 154 -20.63 -4.73 26.06
CA SER A 154 -21.53 -3.93 26.90
C SER A 154 -22.83 -4.68 27.24
N HIS A 155 -23.43 -5.39 26.28
CA HIS A 155 -24.64 -6.19 26.55
C HIS A 155 -24.35 -7.29 27.57
N LYS A 156 -23.19 -7.95 27.44
CA LYS A 156 -22.77 -8.98 28.39
C LYS A 156 -22.63 -8.42 29.80
N TYR A 157 -21.98 -7.28 29.99
CA TYR A 157 -21.83 -6.69 31.33
C TYR A 157 -23.13 -6.16 31.93
N ILE A 158 -24.07 -5.69 31.10
CA ILE A 158 -25.39 -5.22 31.57
C ILE A 158 -26.28 -6.38 32.01
N GLU A 159 -26.20 -7.56 31.38
CA GLU A 159 -26.96 -8.76 31.82
C GLU A 159 -26.46 -9.38 33.13
N PHE A 160 -25.27 -8.99 33.61
CA PHE A 160 -24.72 -9.44 34.90
C PHE A 160 -24.96 -8.44 36.06
N VAL A 161 -25.83 -7.43 35.87
CA VAL A 161 -26.32 -6.49 36.90
C VAL A 161 -27.82 -6.66 37.11
#